data_AF-A0A3D5WHZ6-F1
#
_entry.id   AF-A0A3D5WHZ6-F1
#
_cell.length_a   1.000
_cell.length_b   1.000
_cell.length_c   1.000
_cell.angle_alpha   90.00
_cell.angle_beta   90.00
_cell.angle_gamma   90.00
#
_symmetry.space_group_name_H-M   'P 1'
#
loop_
_entity.id
_entity.type
_entity.pdbx_description
1 polymer ?
#
loop_
_entity_poly.entity_id
_entity_poly.type
_entity_poly.pdbx_seq_one_letter_code
_entity_poly.pdbx_strand_id
1 'polypeptide(L)'
;MNEYTISAQFVSTTAKFDADAKDAIEKGVENYNSRSLIAKNPKKISKHSFSEDESTLNLTLESEAELPMPTRALKLLSSYLVEETCLGERLAGKQLFKMTAESVQKPSVENEEDANEEIPPQVIVNLIKGLQKLSWSSEDITDFMLYVCSGEEQHIEKITSRRKKED
;
A
#
# COMPACT_ATOMS: atom_id res chain seq x y z
N MET A 1 9.27 0.63 0.63
CA MET A 1 7.90 0.17 0.93
C MET A 1 7.98 -0.80 2.09
N ASN A 2 7.24 -0.52 3.16
CA ASN A 2 7.26 -1.34 4.37
C ASN A 2 6.26 -2.48 4.26
N GLU A 3 6.67 -3.66 4.67
CA GLU A 3 5.83 -4.86 4.68
C GLU A 3 5.70 -5.40 6.11
N TYR A 4 4.48 -5.77 6.48
CA TYR A 4 4.17 -6.32 7.79
C TYR A 4 3.37 -7.61 7.60
N THR A 5 3.85 -8.68 8.21
CA THR A 5 3.08 -9.92 8.33
C THR A 5 2.26 -9.84 9.61
N ILE A 6 0.95 -10.02 9.48
CA ILE A 6 0.01 -9.98 10.61
C ILE A 6 -0.68 -11.33 10.69
N SER A 7 -0.54 -12.01 11.81
CA SER A 7 -1.28 -13.23 12.12
C SER A 7 -2.47 -12.90 13.02
N ALA A 8 -3.65 -13.32 12.62
CA ALA A 8 -4.91 -13.07 13.29
C ALA A 8 -5.63 -14.39 13.60
N GLN A 9 -6.05 -14.55 14.86
CA GLN A 9 -6.87 -15.68 15.30
C GLN A 9 -8.14 -15.14 15.94
N PHE A 10 -9.26 -15.84 15.79
CA PHE A 10 -10.47 -15.47 16.55
C PHE A 10 -10.16 -15.48 18.05
N VAL A 11 -10.69 -14.51 18.79
CA VAL A 11 -10.57 -14.53 20.26
C VAL A 11 -11.37 -15.71 20.84
N SER A 12 -12.48 -16.07 20.18
CA SER A 12 -13.18 -17.32 20.45
C SER A 12 -12.31 -18.50 20.02
N THR A 13 -11.74 -19.22 20.98
CA THR A 13 -10.78 -20.32 20.75
C THR A 13 -11.38 -21.54 20.05
N THR A 14 -12.71 -21.61 19.95
CA THR A 14 -13.43 -22.68 19.24
C THR A 14 -13.80 -22.31 17.81
N ALA A 15 -13.67 -21.03 17.42
CA ALA A 15 -14.03 -20.55 16.10
C ALA A 15 -12.89 -20.79 15.09
N LYS A 16 -13.26 -21.17 13.87
CA LYS A 16 -12.36 -21.42 12.74
C LYS A 16 -12.77 -20.62 11.52
N PHE A 17 -11.84 -20.40 10.59
CA PHE A 17 -12.12 -19.79 9.29
C PHE A 17 -12.76 -20.81 8.34
N ASP A 18 -14.04 -21.10 8.57
CA ASP A 18 -14.89 -21.86 7.64
C ASP A 18 -15.18 -21.08 6.34
N ALA A 19 -15.93 -21.67 5.42
CA ALA A 19 -16.21 -21.09 4.10
C ALA A 19 -16.85 -19.70 4.20
N ASP A 20 -17.85 -19.54 5.07
CA ASP A 20 -18.54 -18.26 5.26
C ASP A 20 -17.60 -17.19 5.82
N ALA A 21 -16.72 -17.57 6.76
CA ALA A 21 -15.71 -16.66 7.26
C ALA A 21 -14.69 -16.27 6.21
N LYS A 22 -14.24 -17.20 5.36
CA LYS A 22 -13.29 -16.92 4.28
C LYS A 22 -13.87 -15.93 3.28
N ASP A 23 -15.13 -16.12 2.86
CA ASP A 23 -15.85 -15.18 1.99
C ASP A 23 -16.00 -13.80 2.64
N ALA A 24 -16.33 -13.75 3.94
CA ALA A 24 -16.38 -12.48 4.68
C ALA A 24 -15.02 -11.76 4.74
N ILE A 25 -13.92 -12.51 4.93
CA ILE A 25 -12.57 -11.95 4.92
C ILE A 25 -12.22 -11.38 3.54
N GLU A 26 -12.54 -12.07 2.45
CA GLU A 26 -12.27 -11.60 1.09
C GLU A 26 -12.97 -10.25 0.82
N LYS A 27 -14.28 -10.17 1.11
CA LYS A 27 -15.06 -8.93 1.03
C LYS A 27 -14.51 -7.83 1.94
N GLY A 28 -14.07 -8.20 3.15
CA GLY A 28 -13.46 -7.27 4.10
C GLY A 28 -12.15 -6.69 3.60
N VAL A 29 -11.31 -7.50 2.95
CA VAL A 29 -10.04 -7.06 2.35
C VAL A 29 -10.29 -6.09 1.19
N GLU A 30 -11.26 -6.37 0.32
CA GLU A 30 -11.66 -5.47 -0.76
C GLU A 30 -12.17 -4.12 -0.22
N ASN A 31 -13.05 -4.16 0.77
CA ASN A 31 -13.58 -2.97 1.43
C ASN A 31 -12.43 -2.16 2.06
N TYR A 32 -11.56 -2.81 2.82
CA TYR A 32 -10.42 -2.17 3.46
C TYR A 32 -9.53 -1.47 2.43
N ASN A 33 -9.16 -2.15 1.35
CA ASN A 33 -8.27 -1.61 0.32
C ASN A 33 -8.91 -0.42 -0.40
N SER A 34 -10.20 -0.50 -0.77
CA SER A 34 -10.90 0.61 -1.44
C SER A 34 -10.91 1.89 -0.60
N ARG A 35 -11.04 1.78 0.73
CA ARG A 35 -11.10 2.92 1.65
C ARG A 35 -9.72 3.41 2.09
N SER A 36 -8.78 2.48 2.28
CA SER A 36 -7.45 2.79 2.79
C SER A 36 -6.55 3.46 1.75
N LEU A 37 -6.70 3.11 0.46
CA LEU A 37 -5.87 3.66 -0.61
C LEU A 37 -6.12 5.15 -0.89
N ILE A 38 -7.30 5.67 -0.55
CA ILE A 38 -7.65 7.10 -0.71
C ILE A 38 -7.34 7.94 0.55
N ALA A 39 -6.85 7.31 1.62
CA ALA A 39 -6.52 8.00 2.86
C ALA A 39 -5.18 8.72 2.79
N LYS A 40 -4.95 9.68 3.70
CA LYS A 40 -3.71 10.47 3.77
C LYS A 40 -2.43 9.61 3.91
N ASN A 41 -2.54 8.45 4.54
CA ASN A 41 -1.46 7.47 4.66
C ASN A 41 -1.98 6.14 4.08
N PRO A 42 -1.80 5.92 2.76
CA PRO A 42 -2.34 4.76 2.09
C PRO A 42 -1.67 3.48 2.57
N LYS A 43 -2.50 2.46 2.76
CA LYS A 43 -2.10 1.10 3.16
C LYS A 43 -2.91 0.09 2.36
N LYS A 44 -2.32 -1.06 2.10
CA LYS A 44 -2.97 -2.12 1.34
C LYS A 44 -2.71 -3.47 1.97
N ILE A 45 -3.74 -4.30 2.07
CA ILE A 45 -3.54 -5.74 2.29
C ILE A 45 -3.25 -6.33 0.92
N SER A 46 -2.00 -6.73 0.68
CA SER A 46 -1.55 -7.24 -0.61
C SER A 46 -1.72 -8.75 -0.76
N LYS A 47 -1.70 -9.48 0.36
CA LYS A 47 -1.92 -10.92 0.42
C LYS A 47 -2.70 -11.30 1.67
N HIS A 48 -3.48 -12.35 1.57
CA HIS A 48 -4.07 -13.04 2.71
C HIS A 48 -4.05 -14.55 2.49
N SER A 49 -3.90 -15.33 3.55
CA SER A 49 -3.95 -16.78 3.51
C SER A 49 -4.44 -17.35 4.84
N PHE A 50 -4.92 -18.59 4.82
CA PHE A 50 -5.37 -19.30 6.01
C PHE A 50 -4.40 -20.44 6.33
N SER A 51 -4.16 -20.70 7.61
CA SER A 51 -3.42 -21.88 8.03
C SER A 51 -4.19 -23.17 7.71
N GLU A 52 -3.47 -24.29 7.58
CA GLU A 52 -4.06 -25.59 7.24
C GLU A 52 -5.12 -26.07 8.25
N ASP A 53 -4.97 -25.70 9.52
CA ASP A 53 -5.91 -26.03 10.60
C ASP A 53 -7.11 -25.06 10.69
N GLU A 54 -7.15 -24.06 9.80
CA GLU A 54 -8.15 -22.99 9.67
C GLU A 54 -8.30 -22.14 10.95
N SER A 55 -7.28 -22.11 11.81
CA SER A 55 -7.32 -21.33 13.05
C SER A 55 -6.75 -19.92 12.89
N THR A 56 -5.91 -19.71 11.87
CA THR A 56 -5.10 -18.50 11.72
C THR A 56 -5.28 -17.90 10.33
N LEU A 57 -5.56 -16.61 10.28
CA LEU A 57 -5.52 -15.77 9.10
C LEU A 57 -4.19 -15.02 9.09
N ASN A 58 -3.41 -15.18 8.03
CA ASN A 58 -2.19 -14.42 7.79
C ASN A 58 -2.47 -13.33 6.76
N LEU A 59 -2.04 -12.11 7.05
CA LEU A 59 -2.20 -10.93 6.21
C LEU A 59 -0.83 -10.32 5.94
N THR A 60 -0.60 -9.91 4.70
CA THR A 60 0.52 -9.04 4.34
C THR A 60 -0.01 -7.63 4.16
N LEU A 61 0.41 -6.72 5.04
CA LEU A 61 0.06 -5.31 4.98
C LEU A 61 1.25 -4.50 4.44
N GLU A 62 1.00 -3.75 3.39
CA GLU A 62 1.97 -2.84 2.77
C GLU A 62 1.62 -1.38 3.09
N SER A 63 2.65 -0.58 3.36
CA SER A 63 2.52 0.86 3.54
C SER A 63 3.79 1.59 3.14
N GLU A 64 3.65 2.79 2.58
CA GLU A 64 4.79 3.68 2.32
C GLU A 64 5.34 4.28 3.62
N ALA A 65 4.45 4.64 4.55
CA ALA A 65 4.84 5.14 5.86
C ALA A 65 5.15 4.00 6.82
N GLU A 66 6.00 4.27 7.80
CA GLU A 66 6.24 3.34 8.90
C GLU A 66 4.98 3.25 9.78
N LEU A 67 4.63 2.03 10.18
CA LEU A 67 3.47 1.76 11.02
C LEU A 67 3.95 1.34 12.41
N PRO A 68 3.92 2.23 13.42
CA PRO A 68 4.38 1.90 14.77
C PRO A 68 3.55 0.79 15.44
N MET A 69 2.30 0.62 14.99
CA MET A 69 1.42 -0.47 15.40
C MET A 69 0.66 -1.01 14.18
N PRO A 70 1.23 -1.96 13.43
CA PRO A 70 0.62 -2.49 12.20
C PRO A 70 -0.77 -3.10 12.44
N THR A 71 -0.97 -3.76 13.59
CA THR A 71 -2.28 -4.32 13.97
C THR A 71 -3.38 -3.25 14.10
N ARG A 72 -3.04 -2.02 14.54
CA ARG A 72 -4.03 -0.92 14.62
C ARG A 72 -4.48 -0.43 13.26
N ALA A 73 -3.67 -0.63 12.21
CA ALA A 73 -4.07 -0.27 10.86
C ALA A 73 -5.26 -1.11 10.38
N LEU A 74 -5.40 -2.35 10.86
CA LEU A 74 -6.50 -3.25 10.53
C LEU A 74 -7.78 -3.02 11.34
N LYS A 75 -7.87 -1.91 12.11
CA LYS A 75 -9.09 -1.57 12.85
C LYS A 75 -10.29 -1.41 11.90
N LEU A 76 -10.07 -0.78 10.75
CA LEU A 76 -11.12 -0.58 9.74
C LEU A 76 -11.66 -1.91 9.22
N LEU A 77 -10.76 -2.85 8.93
CA LEU A 77 -11.12 -4.21 8.53
C LEU A 77 -11.95 -4.90 9.62
N SER A 78 -11.49 -4.85 10.87
CA SER A 78 -12.18 -5.49 11.99
C SER A 78 -13.58 -4.91 12.22
N SER A 79 -13.74 -3.59 12.12
CA SER A 79 -15.05 -2.93 12.21
C SER A 79 -16.00 -3.40 11.12
N TYR A 80 -15.55 -3.43 9.86
CA TYR A 80 -16.36 -3.89 8.74
C TYR A 80 -16.81 -5.35 8.91
N LEU A 81 -15.88 -6.24 9.29
CA LEU A 81 -16.21 -7.65 9.50
C LEU A 81 -17.25 -7.86 10.62
N VAL A 82 -17.22 -7.03 11.66
CA VAL A 82 -18.20 -7.11 12.75
C VAL A 82 -19.57 -6.54 12.35
N GLU A 83 -19.58 -5.39 11.68
CA GLU A 83 -20.80 -4.61 11.43
C GLU A 83 -21.55 -5.05 10.18
N GLU A 84 -20.82 -5.52 9.16
CA GLU A 84 -21.35 -5.72 7.80
C GLU A 84 -21.26 -7.18 7.33
N THR A 85 -20.80 -8.11 8.17
CA THR A 85 -20.68 -9.54 7.81
C THR A 85 -21.18 -10.48 8.92
N CYS A 86 -21.21 -11.78 8.64
CA CYS A 86 -21.59 -12.82 9.61
C CYS A 86 -20.60 -12.97 10.80
N LEU A 87 -19.42 -12.33 10.74
CA LEU A 87 -18.39 -12.50 11.77
C LEU A 87 -18.67 -11.75 13.08
N GLY A 88 -19.68 -10.88 13.12
CA GLY A 88 -20.13 -10.23 14.36
C GLY A 88 -20.53 -11.22 15.46
N GLU A 89 -21.06 -12.39 15.09
CA GLU A 89 -21.44 -13.45 16.03
C GLU A 89 -20.23 -14.12 16.71
N ARG A 90 -19.03 -13.94 16.17
CA ARG A 90 -17.78 -14.55 16.67
C ARG A 90 -17.00 -13.64 17.61
N LEU A 91 -17.57 -12.49 17.95
CA LEU A 91 -17.00 -11.57 18.93
C LEU A 91 -16.89 -12.23 20.31
N ALA A 92 -15.72 -12.10 20.92
CA ALA A 92 -15.58 -12.30 22.35
C ALA A 92 -15.49 -10.93 23.02
N GLY A 93 -16.61 -10.49 23.61
CA GLY A 93 -16.75 -9.14 24.15
C GLY A 93 -16.72 -8.09 23.03
N LYS A 94 -15.66 -7.28 22.95
CA LYS A 94 -15.50 -6.21 21.94
C LYS A 94 -14.41 -6.51 20.90
N GLN A 95 -13.86 -7.72 20.91
CA GLN A 95 -12.69 -8.07 20.11
C GLN A 95 -12.99 -9.30 19.25
N LEU A 96 -12.76 -9.15 17.94
CA LEU A 96 -12.93 -10.22 16.96
C LEU A 96 -11.68 -11.09 16.88
N PHE A 97 -10.52 -10.44 16.72
CA PHE A 97 -9.24 -11.11 16.55
C PHE A 97 -8.24 -10.79 17.65
N LYS A 98 -7.47 -11.78 18.06
CA LYS A 98 -6.15 -11.61 18.67
C LYS A 98 -5.14 -11.54 17.51
N MET A 99 -4.37 -10.45 17.44
CA MET A 99 -3.42 -10.21 16.35
C MET A 99 -2.00 -10.05 16.87
N THR A 100 -1.05 -10.59 16.13
CA THR A 100 0.39 -10.35 16.27
C THR A 100 0.93 -9.82 14.94
N ALA A 101 1.92 -8.94 14.98
CA ALA A 101 2.53 -8.37 13.77
C ALA A 101 4.04 -8.47 13.85
N GLU A 102 4.65 -8.83 12.73
CA GLU A 102 6.09 -8.84 12.51
C GLU A 102 6.40 -7.92 11.33
N SER A 103 7.41 -7.06 11.48
CA SER A 103 7.90 -6.25 10.37
C SER A 103 8.83 -7.12 9.53
N VAL A 104 8.51 -7.22 8.24
CA VAL A 104 9.41 -7.81 7.26
C VAL A 104 10.17 -6.64 6.65
N GLN A 105 11.31 -6.30 7.24
CA GLN A 105 12.28 -5.48 6.51
C GLN A 105 12.74 -6.32 5.32
N LYS A 106 12.42 -5.88 4.10
CA LYS A 106 13.13 -6.39 2.93
C LYS A 106 14.61 -6.19 3.23
N PRO A 107 15.46 -7.24 3.16
CA PRO A 107 16.90 -7.02 3.21
C PRO A 107 17.19 -5.98 2.13
N SER A 108 17.80 -4.87 2.54
CA SER A 108 18.36 -3.88 1.64
C SER A 108 19.44 -4.59 0.85
N VAL A 109 19.06 -5.19 -0.28
CA VAL A 109 20.00 -5.59 -1.29
C VAL A 109 20.46 -4.29 -1.92
N GLU A 110 21.56 -3.77 -1.39
CA GLU A 110 22.51 -3.01 -2.20
C GLU A 110 22.98 -3.95 -3.31
N ASN A 111 22.22 -4.05 -4.39
CA ASN A 111 22.72 -4.46 -5.70
C ASN A 111 21.88 -3.73 -6.74
N GLU A 112 22.57 -2.84 -7.43
CA GLU A 112 22.21 -2.25 -8.71
C GLU A 112 21.82 -3.36 -9.69
N GLU A 113 20.54 -3.63 -9.90
CA GLU A 113 20.06 -4.30 -11.11
C GLU A 113 18.68 -3.74 -11.46
N ASP A 114 18.64 -3.06 -12.61
CA ASP A 114 17.49 -2.47 -13.30
C ASP A 114 16.14 -3.16 -13.01
N ALA A 115 15.38 -2.58 -12.08
CA ALA A 115 13.93 -2.76 -12.08
C ALA A 115 13.37 -1.83 -13.16
N ASN A 116 13.38 -2.31 -14.41
CA ASN A 116 12.64 -1.69 -15.50
C ASN A 116 11.14 -1.92 -15.27
N GLU A 117 10.58 -1.29 -14.23
CA GLU A 117 9.14 -1.11 -14.09
C GLU A 117 8.71 -0.18 -15.23
N GLU A 118 8.12 -0.75 -16.29
CA GLU A 118 7.54 0.03 -17.37
C GLU A 118 6.52 1.01 -16.80
N ILE A 119 6.89 2.29 -16.76
CA ILE A 119 5.98 3.36 -16.36
C ILE A 119 4.82 3.35 -17.36
N PRO A 120 3.57 3.17 -16.91
CA PRO A 120 2.43 3.14 -17.82
C PRO A 120 2.39 4.42 -18.66
N PRO A 121 2.20 4.34 -20.00
CA PRO A 121 2.22 5.52 -20.87
C PRO A 121 1.27 6.64 -20.42
N GLN A 122 0.16 6.27 -19.77
CA GLN A 122 -0.82 7.22 -19.24
C GLN A 122 -0.26 8.10 -18.12
N VAL A 123 0.66 7.57 -17.30
CA VAL A 123 1.32 8.31 -16.21
C VAL A 123 2.27 9.35 -16.81
N ILE A 124 3.03 8.98 -17.84
CA ILE A 124 3.93 9.88 -18.58
C ILE A 124 3.13 11.02 -19.23
N VAL A 125 2.01 10.70 -19.90
CA VAL A 125 1.15 11.71 -20.53
C VAL A 125 0.55 12.67 -19.50
N ASN A 126 0.13 12.17 -18.33
CA ASN A 126 -0.41 13.01 -17.27
C ASN A 126 0.65 13.94 -16.66
N LEU A 127 1.87 13.45 -16.48
CA LEU A 127 3.01 14.25 -16.02
C LEU A 127 3.32 15.38 -16.99
N ILE A 128 3.45 15.08 -18.29
CA ILE A 128 3.71 16.09 -19.34
C ILE A 128 2.62 17.16 -19.35
N LYS A 129 1.34 16.75 -19.31
CA LYS A 129 0.20 17.70 -19.24
C LYS A 129 0.25 18.57 -17.98
N GLY A 130 0.67 18.01 -16.85
CA GLY A 130 0.85 18.75 -15.60
C GLY A 130 1.94 19.82 -15.71
N LEU A 131 3.10 19.46 -16.26
CA LEU A 131 4.20 20.40 -16.48
C LEU A 131 3.81 21.52 -17.46
N GLN A 132 3.09 21.18 -18.54
CA GLN A 132 2.55 22.18 -19.48
C GLN A 132 1.59 23.16 -18.79
N LYS A 133 0.74 22.69 -17.87
CA LYS A 133 -0.16 23.56 -17.08
C LYS A 133 0.60 24.49 -16.13
N LEU A 134 1.80 24.10 -15.71
CA LEU A 134 2.72 24.92 -14.92
C LEU A 134 3.57 25.86 -15.80
N SER A 135 3.18 26.06 -17.06
CA SER A 135 3.89 26.87 -18.05
C SER A 135 5.33 26.41 -18.30
N TRP A 136 5.61 25.11 -18.17
CA TRP A 136 6.91 24.58 -18.57
C TRP A 136 7.06 24.59 -20.08
N SER A 137 8.20 25.11 -20.55
CA SER A 137 8.58 25.03 -21.96
C SER A 137 8.80 23.58 -22.38
N SER A 138 8.65 23.28 -23.67
CA SER A 138 8.91 21.95 -24.21
C SER A 138 10.36 21.49 -23.94
N GLU A 139 11.31 22.43 -23.93
CA GLU A 139 12.70 22.14 -23.62
C GLU A 139 12.90 21.78 -22.15
N ASP A 140 12.26 22.50 -21.21
CA ASP A 140 12.32 22.18 -19.79
C ASP A 140 11.71 20.83 -19.47
N ILE A 141 10.59 20.50 -20.13
CA ILE A 141 9.96 19.18 -19.99
C ILE A 141 10.90 18.09 -20.51
N THR A 142 11.57 18.34 -21.63
CA THR A 142 12.51 17.37 -22.23
C THR A 142 13.71 17.11 -21.33
N ASP A 143 14.37 18.17 -20.83
CA ASP A 143 15.47 18.03 -19.88
C ASP A 143 15.02 17.35 -18.58
N PHE A 144 13.80 17.62 -18.10
CA PHE A 144 13.25 16.95 -16.92
C PHE A 144 13.03 15.46 -17.15
N MET A 145 12.47 15.08 -18.31
CA MET A 145 12.32 13.67 -18.66
C MET A 145 13.68 12.98 -18.82
N LEU A 146 14.67 13.66 -19.40
CA LEU A 146 16.04 13.13 -19.49
C LEU A 146 16.64 12.91 -18.11
N TYR A 147 16.48 13.87 -17.19
CA TYR A 147 16.87 13.70 -15.78
C TYR A 147 16.18 12.50 -15.12
N VAL A 148 14.87 12.34 -15.31
CA VAL A 148 14.12 11.20 -14.75
C VAL A 148 14.63 9.86 -15.29
N CYS A 149 15.07 9.82 -16.55
CA CYS A 149 15.59 8.60 -17.19
C CYS A 149 17.07 8.33 -16.89
N SER A 150 17.92 9.36 -16.79
CA SER A 150 19.38 9.22 -16.68
C SER A 150 19.94 9.49 -15.27
N GLY A 151 19.18 10.18 -14.41
CA GLY A 151 19.64 10.65 -13.10
C GLY A 151 20.68 11.78 -13.13
N GLU A 152 21.04 12.28 -14.32
CA GLU A 152 22.13 13.26 -14.45
C GLU A 152 21.69 14.67 -14.07
N GLU A 153 22.25 15.23 -12.99
CA GLU A 153 21.86 16.55 -12.44
C GLU A 153 22.04 17.72 -13.42
N GLN A 154 22.91 17.59 -14.43
CA GLN A 154 23.14 18.61 -15.46
C GLN A 154 21.85 19.08 -16.17
N HIS A 155 20.85 18.21 -16.26
CA HIS A 155 19.57 18.54 -16.87
C HIS A 155 18.72 19.46 -15.98
N ILE A 156 18.76 19.26 -14.66
CA ILE A 156 18.10 20.17 -13.69
C ILE A 156 18.79 21.52 -13.65
N GLU A 157 20.13 21.55 -13.77
CA GLU A 157 20.89 22.79 -13.85
C GLU A 157 20.52 23.63 -15.09
N LYS A 158 20.28 22.99 -16.24
CA LYS A 158 19.81 23.66 -17.47
C LYS A 158 18.43 24.29 -17.27
N ILE A 159 17.48 23.55 -16.69
CA ILE A 159 16.11 24.04 -16.42
C ILE A 159 16.16 25.24 -15.48
N THR A 160 16.87 25.11 -14.35
CA THR A 160 16.97 26.18 -13.36
C THR A 160 17.68 27.42 -13.92
N SER A 161 18.69 27.24 -14.77
CA SER A 161 19.39 28.34 -15.43
C SER A 161 18.52 29.07 -16.45
N ARG A 162 17.62 28.38 -17.17
CA ARG A 162 16.66 29.02 -18.09
C ARG A 162 15.60 29.80 -17.32
N ARG A 163 15.01 29.20 -16.30
CA ARG A 163 13.94 29.84 -15.51
C ARG A 163 14.41 31.04 -14.71
N LYS A 164 15.65 31.03 -14.19
CA LYS A 164 16.25 32.20 -13.54
C LYS A 164 16.50 33.38 -14.48
N LYS A 165 16.45 33.18 -15.80
CA LYS A 165 16.58 34.25 -16.80
C LYS A 165 15.23 34.83 -17.25
N GLU A 166 14.11 34.21 -16.84
CA GLU A 166 12.75 34.64 -17.19
C GLU A 166 12.05 35.44 -16.08
N ASP A 167 12.65 35.53 -14.89
CA ASP A 167 12.32 36.49 -13.81
C ASP A 167 13.16 37.78 -13.93
#